data_AF-A0A920DX39-F1
#
_entry.id   AF-A0A920DX39-F1
#
_cell.length_a   1.000
_cell.length_b   1.000
_cell.length_c   1.000
_cell.angle_alpha   90.00
_cell.angle_beta   90.00
_cell.angle_gamma   90.00
#
_symmetry.space_group_name_H-M   'P 1'
#
loop_
_entity.id
_entity.type
_entity.pdbx_description
1 polymer ?
#
loop_
_entity_poly.entity_id
_entity_poly.type
_entity_poly.pdbx_seq_one_letter_code
_entity_poly.pdbx_strand_id
1 'polypeptide(L)' 'MGTGISTPHQTPMARQKDKPQEVELLDYDPNCYLCPGNERAGGAKNPDYTGTYSFQNDFAALLESPEESYKRDY' A
#
# COMPACT_ATOMS: atom_id res chain seq x y z
N MET A 1 32.37 -9.15 5.05
CA MET A 1 32.19 -7.71 5.30
C MET A 1 32.17 -7.04 3.93
N GLY A 2 31.02 -6.52 3.49
CA GLY A 2 30.88 -5.97 2.14
C GLY A 2 31.61 -4.65 2.01
N THR A 3 32.66 -4.62 1.18
CA THR A 3 33.36 -3.39 0.82
C THR A 3 32.48 -2.59 -0.13
N GLY A 4 31.83 -1.53 0.37
CA GLY A 4 31.14 -0.55 -0.47
C GLY A 4 32.13 0.14 -1.40
N ILE A 5 31.75 0.32 -2.66
CA ILE A 5 32.58 0.98 -3.67
C ILE A 5 32.66 2.48 -3.33
N SER A 6 33.82 2.96 -2.87
CA SER A 6 34.09 4.39 -2.71
C SER A 6 34.89 4.90 -3.91
N THR A 7 34.24 5.63 -4.82
CA THR A 7 34.95 6.35 -5.89
C THR A 7 35.42 7.71 -5.39
N PRO A 8 36.66 8.16 -5.69
CA PRO A 8 37.28 9.32 -5.03
C PRO A 8 36.73 10.70 -5.46
N HIS A 9 35.60 10.74 -6.19
CA HIS A 9 34.98 11.97 -6.72
C HIS A 9 33.45 11.98 -6.60
N GLN A 10 32.83 11.02 -5.91
CA GLN A 10 31.40 11.11 -5.61
C GLN A 10 31.19 11.95 -4.37
N THR A 11 30.46 13.06 -4.52
CA THR A 11 29.98 13.84 -3.39
C THR A 11 28.97 12.99 -2.60
N PRO A 12 29.16 12.80 -1.28
CA PRO A 12 28.20 12.05 -0.49
C PRO A 12 26.86 12.79 -0.49
N MET A 13 25.81 12.11 -0.91
CA MET A 13 24.46 12.64 -0.84
C MET A 13 24.07 12.84 0.62
N ALA A 14 23.61 14.04 0.98
CA ALA A 14 23.11 14.32 2.31
C ALA A 14 21.86 13.47 2.57
N ARG A 15 21.78 12.84 3.76
CA ARG A 15 20.57 12.11 4.18
C ARG A 15 19.42 13.11 4.28
N GLN A 16 18.41 12.94 3.43
CA GLN A 16 17.11 13.59 3.60
C GLN A 16 16.47 13.05 4.88
N LYS A 17 15.97 13.94 5.73
CA LYS A 17 15.10 13.56 6.85
C LYS A 17 13.67 13.91 6.48
N ASP A 18 12.76 12.96 6.61
CA ASP A 18 11.35 13.22 6.41
C ASP A 18 10.80 14.07 7.55
N LYS A 19 9.83 14.91 7.22
CA LYS A 19 9.10 15.69 8.22
C LYS A 19 8.14 14.75 8.97
N PRO A 20 8.05 14.86 10.30
CA PRO A 20 6.98 14.22 11.05
C PRO A 20 5.63 14.65 10.46
N GLN A 21 4.76 13.69 10.17
CA GLN A 21 3.37 13.97 9.84
C GLN A 21 2.65 14.23 11.16
N GLU A 22 2.08 15.43 11.32
CA GLU A 22 1.12 15.70 12.39
C GLU A 22 -0.24 15.22 11.91
N VAL A 23 -0.69 14.09 12.46
CA VAL A 23 -1.95 13.45 12.07
C VAL A 23 -2.96 13.71 13.16
N GLU A 24 -4.07 14.35 12.80
CA GLU A 24 -5.24 14.44 13.67
C GLU A 24 -5.87 13.05 13.75
N LEU A 25 -5.91 12.47 14.95
CA LEU A 25 -6.43 11.12 15.16
C LEU A 25 -7.95 11.17 15.20
N LEU A 26 -8.58 10.94 14.04
CA LEU A 26 -10.00 10.65 13.95
C LEU A 26 -10.23 9.16 14.18
N ASP A 27 -11.18 8.82 15.06
CA ASP A 27 -11.59 7.43 15.28
C ASP A 27 -12.25 6.82 14.02
N TYR A 28 -12.79 7.67 13.14
CA TYR A 28 -13.44 7.29 11.91
C TYR A 28 -13.39 8.41 10.87
N ASP A 29 -13.14 8.05 9.61
CA ASP A 29 -13.22 8.94 8.45
C ASP A 29 -14.18 8.34 7.41
N PRO A 30 -15.26 9.04 7.01
CA PRO A 30 -16.19 8.54 5.99
C PRO A 30 -15.57 8.38 4.59
N ASN A 31 -14.40 8.97 4.31
CA ASN A 31 -13.70 8.83 3.03
C ASN A 31 -12.58 7.78 3.06
N CYS A 32 -12.37 7.12 4.21
CA CYS A 32 -11.34 6.12 4.39
C CYS A 32 -11.76 4.77 3.77
N TYR A 33 -11.08 4.36 2.69
CA TYR A 33 -11.33 3.09 1.98
C TYR A 33 -11.09 1.83 2.82
N LEU A 34 -10.37 1.95 3.94
CA LEU A 34 -10.10 0.83 4.83
C LEU A 34 -11.10 0.75 5.98
N CYS A 35 -11.89 1.79 6.24
CA CYS A 35 -12.69 1.88 7.46
C CYS A 35 -13.98 1.02 7.34
N PRO A 36 -14.52 0.51 8.47
CA PRO A 36 -15.75 -0.28 8.48
C PRO A 36 -16.93 0.46 7.86
N GLY A 37 -17.77 -0.26 7.12
CA GLY A 37 -18.99 0.31 6.52
C GLY A 37 -18.75 1.28 5.35
N ASN A 38 -17.52 1.64 5.02
CA ASN A 38 -17.20 2.49 3.87
C ASN A 38 -17.08 1.70 2.57
N GLU A 39 -17.27 2.39 1.46
CA GLU A 39 -16.90 1.89 0.15
C GLU A 39 -15.37 1.85 0.01
N ARG A 40 -14.85 0.79 -0.61
CA ARG A 40 -13.44 0.62 -0.95
C ARG A 40 -13.15 1.29 -2.28
N ALA A 41 -11.87 1.44 -2.60
CA ALA A 41 -11.42 2.03 -3.87
C ALA A 41 -11.90 1.22 -5.10
N GLY A 42 -12.11 -0.10 -4.96
CA GLY A 42 -12.70 -0.95 -5.99
C GLY A 42 -14.24 -0.93 -6.07
N GLY A 43 -14.93 -0.10 -5.27
CA GLY A 43 -16.40 0.01 -5.25
C GLY A 43 -17.12 -1.03 -4.39
N ALA A 44 -16.40 -2.00 -3.81
CA ALA A 44 -16.97 -2.93 -2.84
C ALA A 44 -17.17 -2.24 -1.48
N LYS A 45 -18.14 -2.68 -0.67
CA LYS A 45 -18.36 -2.12 0.67
C LYS A 45 -17.64 -2.96 1.74
N ASN A 46 -16.92 -2.31 2.65
CA ASN A 46 -16.40 -2.96 3.85
C ASN A 46 -17.55 -3.35 4.78
N PRO A 47 -17.53 -4.57 5.37
CA PRO A 47 -18.46 -4.90 6.43
C PRO A 47 -18.20 -4.05 7.67
N ASP A 48 -19.18 -3.99 8.57
CA ASP A 48 -19.06 -3.31 9.87
C ASP A 48 -18.25 -4.18 10.85
N TYR A 49 -16.95 -4.33 10.57
CA TYR A 49 -16.04 -5.12 11.37
C TYR A 49 -15.58 -4.35 12.63
N THR A 50 -15.36 -5.06 13.73
CA THR A 50 -14.88 -4.48 15.01
C THR A 50 -13.46 -4.91 15.37
N GLY A 51 -12.84 -5.78 14.57
CA GLY A 51 -11.49 -6.30 14.78
C GLY A 51 -10.69 -6.33 13.46
N THR A 52 -9.81 -7.30 13.28
CA THR A 52 -9.07 -7.44 12.00
C THR A 52 -10.00 -7.90 10.89
N TYR A 53 -9.88 -7.27 9.72
CA TYR A 53 -10.56 -7.67 8.51
C TYR A 53 -9.55 -7.80 7.36
N SER A 54 -9.63 -8.90 6.60
CA SER A 54 -8.78 -9.19 5.45
C SER A 54 -9.63 -9.33 4.19
N PHE A 55 -9.16 -8.76 3.08
CA PHE A 55 -9.84 -8.82 1.80
C PHE A 55 -8.82 -8.89 0.65
N GLN A 56 -9.27 -9.34 -0.52
CA GLN A 56 -8.46 -9.32 -1.74
C GLN A 56 -8.25 -7.88 -2.19
N ASN A 57 -7.00 -7.49 -2.45
CA ASN A 57 -6.67 -6.14 -2.88
C ASN A 57 -7.40 -5.78 -4.19
N ASP A 58 -8.10 -4.65 -4.20
CA ASP A 58 -8.86 -4.16 -5.35
C ASP A 58 -7.96 -3.94 -6.60
N PHE A 59 -6.67 -3.67 -6.39
CA PHE A 59 -5.65 -3.50 -7.41
C PHE A 59 -4.51 -4.50 -7.23
N ALA A 60 -4.87 -5.78 -7.09
CA ALA A 60 -3.90 -6.86 -6.91
C ALA A 60 -2.83 -6.84 -8.01
N ALA A 61 -1.56 -6.84 -7.59
CA ALA A 61 -0.42 -6.85 -8.50
C ALA A 61 -0.21 -8.22 -9.18
N LEU A 62 -0.81 -9.27 -8.62
CA LEU A 62 -0.69 -10.65 -9.09
C LEU A 62 -2.09 -11.23 -9.28
N LEU A 63 -2.23 -12.09 -10.29
CA LEU A 63 -3.43 -12.90 -10.51
C LEU A 63 -3.42 -14.11 -9.57
N GLU A 64 -4.60 -14.65 -9.29
CA GLU A 64 -4.76 -15.78 -8.38
C GLU A 64 -4.24 -17.09 -9.00
N SER A 65 -4.21 -17.18 -10.33
CA SER A 65 -3.57 -18.29 -11.01
C SER A 65 -2.98 -17.90 -12.38
N PRO A 66 -1.97 -18.66 -12.87
CA PRO A 66 -1.50 -18.52 -14.25
C PRO A 66 -2.60 -18.77 -15.30
N GLU A 67 -3.63 -19.54 -14.97
CA GLU A 67 -4.74 -19.80 -15.90
C GLU A 67 -5.58 -18.55 -16.19
N GLU A 68 -5.61 -17.59 -15.27
CA GLU A 68 -6.26 -16.29 -15.50
C GLU A 68 -5.45 -15.37 -16.40
N SER A 69 -4.11 -15.46 -16.42
CA SER A 69 -3.32 -14.68 -17.37
C SER A 69 -3.63 -15.12 -18.81
N TYR A 70 -3.77 -16.42 -19.05
CA TYR A 70 -4.04 -16.95 -20.40
C TYR A 70 -5.40 -16.53 -20.97
N LYS A 71 -6.41 -16.27 -20.13
CA LYS A 71 -7.75 -15.85 -20.57
C LYS A 71 -7.84 -14.36 -20.92
N ARG A 72 -6.90 -13.54 -20.44
CA ARG A 72 -6.90 -12.09 -20.65
C ARG A 72 -6.28 -11.68 -22.00
N ASP A 73 -5.50 -12.58 -22.59
CA ASP A 73 -4.79 -12.38 -23.86
C ASP A 73 -5.55 -12.93 -25.09
N TYR A 74 -6.78 -13.41 -24.93
CA TYR A 74 -7.68 -13.90 -26.00
C TYR A 74 -8.94 -13.04 -26.16
#